data_AF-A0AAN6ILF0-F1
#
_entry.id   AF-A0AAN6ILF0-F1
#
_cell.length_a   1.000
_cell.length_b   1.000
_cell.length_c   1.000
_cell.angle_alpha   90.00
_cell.angle_beta   90.00
_cell.angle_gamma   90.00
#
_symmetry.space_group_name_H-M   'P 1'
#
loop_
_entity.id
_entity.type
_entity.pdbx_description
1 polymer ?
#
loop_
_entity_poly.entity_id
_entity_poly.type
_entity_poly.pdbx_seq_one_letter_code
_entity_poly.pdbx_strand_id
1 'polypeptide(L)'
;MRAQRGGDTAIHRPSTPKANATGTHPQATPDIFAPHVLGAPVEYYFYPNSLIPVFCPTREQFGDFEALVAAIEPLALRGGVCKIIPPRAWRTELERRSQGVLNEDEFPIMKPIVQHFNGSSGIFHQYNV
;
A
#
# COMPACT_ATOMS: atom_id res chain seq x y z
N MET A 1 -64.14 -10.82 -9.43
CA MET A 1 -64.14 -12.27 -9.73
C MET A 1 -62.72 -12.67 -10.12
N ARG A 2 -62.15 -13.69 -9.45
CA ARG A 2 -60.85 -14.38 -9.68
C ARG A 2 -59.57 -13.54 -9.49
N ALA A 3 -58.74 -13.80 -8.46
CA ALA A 3 -57.81 -14.95 -8.27
C ALA A 3 -56.55 -14.81 -9.16
N GLN A 4 -55.29 -15.00 -8.79
CA GLN A 4 -54.55 -15.55 -7.63
C GLN A 4 -53.07 -15.09 -7.81
N ARG A 5 -52.35 -14.67 -6.76
CA ARG A 5 -51.26 -15.38 -6.05
C ARG A 5 -50.21 -16.10 -6.92
N GLY A 6 -48.93 -15.80 -6.62
CA GLY A 6 -47.85 -16.78 -6.61
C GLY A 6 -46.64 -16.40 -7.46
N GLY A 7 -45.53 -16.03 -6.82
CA GLY A 7 -44.25 -15.79 -7.48
C GLY A 7 -43.19 -15.34 -6.49
N ASP A 8 -42.79 -16.24 -5.59
CA ASP A 8 -41.62 -16.09 -4.72
C ASP A 8 -40.41 -15.62 -5.55
N THR A 9 -39.97 -14.38 -5.32
CA THR A 9 -38.71 -13.90 -5.87
C THR A 9 -37.60 -14.40 -4.95
N ALA A 10 -37.09 -15.59 -5.25
CA ALA A 10 -35.90 -16.12 -4.61
C ALA A 10 -34.73 -15.14 -4.80
N ILE A 11 -34.36 -14.48 -3.72
CA ILE A 11 -33.12 -13.74 -3.54
C ILE A 11 -31.94 -14.57 -4.04
N HIS A 12 -31.38 -14.16 -5.18
CA HIS A 12 -30.15 -14.71 -5.73
C HIS A 12 -29.00 -14.35 -4.79
N ARG A 13 -28.66 -15.27 -3.88
CA ARG A 13 -27.41 -15.20 -3.11
C ARG A 13 -26.24 -15.39 -4.09
N PRO A 14 -25.28 -14.46 -4.19
CA PRO A 14 -24.05 -14.75 -4.89
C PRO A 14 -23.31 -15.87 -4.13
N SER A 15 -22.99 -16.92 -4.87
CA SER A 15 -22.20 -18.05 -4.44
C SER A 15 -20.80 -17.62 -4.01
N THR A 16 -20.37 -18.11 -2.85
CA THR A 16 -18.99 -18.05 -2.38
C THR A 16 -18.05 -18.66 -3.43
N PRO A 17 -16.99 -17.96 -3.89
CA PRO A 17 -15.99 -18.59 -4.72
C PRO A 17 -15.18 -19.58 -3.88
N LYS A 18 -15.15 -20.82 -4.35
CA LYS A 18 -14.31 -21.90 -3.82
C LYS A 18 -12.84 -21.51 -3.86
N ALA A 19 -12.13 -21.81 -2.78
CA ALA A 19 -10.68 -21.85 -2.73
C ALA A 19 -10.17 -22.90 -3.73
N ASN A 20 -9.47 -22.45 -4.77
CA ASN A 20 -8.28 -23.06 -5.37
C ASN A 20 -8.07 -22.47 -6.77
N ALA A 21 -7.16 -21.51 -6.84
CA ALA A 21 -6.38 -21.26 -8.05
C ALA A 21 -4.96 -21.01 -7.56
N THR A 22 -4.12 -22.03 -7.70
CA THR A 22 -2.67 -21.90 -7.66
C THR A 22 -2.28 -20.94 -8.78
N GLY A 23 -2.25 -19.64 -8.47
CA GLY A 23 -1.62 -18.64 -9.29
C GLY A 23 -0.12 -18.85 -9.12
N THR A 24 0.48 -19.59 -10.05
CA THR A 24 1.92 -19.68 -10.19
C THR A 24 2.41 -18.26 -10.48
N HIS A 25 2.87 -17.55 -9.45
CA HIS A 25 3.72 -16.39 -9.66
C HIS A 25 4.89 -16.86 -10.53
N PRO A 26 5.20 -16.19 -11.64
CA PRO A 26 6.38 -16.52 -12.42
C PRO A 26 7.57 -16.44 -11.46
N GLN A 27 8.22 -17.57 -11.23
CA GLN A 27 9.42 -17.64 -10.40
C GLN A 27 10.40 -16.62 -10.94
N ALA A 28 10.65 -15.59 -10.15
CA ALA A 28 11.71 -14.64 -10.39
C ALA A 28 13.01 -15.43 -10.55
N THR A 29 13.80 -15.08 -11.56
CA THR A 29 15.23 -15.41 -11.65
C THR A 29 15.88 -15.40 -10.26
N PRO A 30 16.82 -16.32 -9.94
CA PRO A 30 17.43 -16.39 -8.62
C PRO A 30 17.91 -15.00 -8.21
N ASP A 31 17.26 -14.46 -7.18
CA ASP A 31 17.35 -13.08 -6.76
C ASP A 31 18.80 -12.72 -6.47
N ILE A 32 19.41 -11.89 -7.31
CA ILE A 32 20.76 -11.35 -7.06
C ILE A 32 20.72 -10.42 -5.82
N PHE A 33 19.53 -9.96 -5.41
CA PHE A 33 19.34 -9.08 -4.27
C PHE A 33 18.10 -9.49 -3.47
N ALA A 34 18.27 -10.47 -2.58
CA ALA A 34 17.33 -10.69 -1.49
C ALA A 34 17.73 -9.78 -0.31
N PRO A 35 17.02 -8.67 -0.04
CA PRO A 35 17.31 -7.81 1.11
C PRO A 35 17.12 -8.59 2.40
N HIS A 36 18.11 -8.57 3.30
CA HIS A 36 18.04 -9.24 4.59
C HIS A 36 18.21 -8.25 5.74
N VAL A 37 17.38 -8.40 6.77
CA VAL A 37 17.44 -7.62 8.01
C VAL A 37 17.28 -8.61 9.16
N LEU A 38 18.14 -8.49 10.19
CA LEU A 38 18.21 -9.44 11.31
C LEU A 38 18.40 -10.91 10.88
N GLY A 39 19.11 -11.15 9.76
CA GLY A 39 19.36 -12.49 9.23
C GLY A 39 18.16 -13.15 8.54
N ALA A 40 17.04 -12.44 8.37
CA ALA A 40 15.86 -12.91 7.65
C ALA A 40 15.58 -12.05 6.42
N PRO A 41 15.04 -12.63 5.33
CA PRO A 41 14.69 -11.86 4.14
C PRO A 41 13.54 -10.88 4.46
N VAL A 42 13.57 -9.70 3.83
CA VAL A 42 12.46 -8.76 3.83
C VAL A 42 11.53 -9.14 2.69
N GLU A 43 10.25 -9.40 2.99
CA GLU A 43 9.24 -9.71 1.98
C GLU A 43 8.99 -8.50 1.07
N TYR A 44 8.87 -8.71 -0.23
CA TYR A 44 8.55 -7.65 -1.18
C TYR A 44 7.86 -8.18 -2.45
N TYR A 45 7.23 -7.27 -3.20
CA TYR A 45 6.61 -7.57 -4.50
C TYR A 45 6.61 -6.35 -5.44
N PHE A 46 6.29 -6.60 -6.71
CA PHE A 46 6.06 -5.56 -7.73
C PHE A 46 4.60 -5.62 -8.21
N TYR A 47 4.00 -4.46 -8.46
CA TYR A 47 2.75 -4.40 -9.23
C TYR A 47 3.00 -4.75 -10.70
N PRO A 48 1.99 -5.26 -11.45
CA PRO A 48 2.14 -5.53 -12.87
C PRO A 48 2.65 -4.31 -13.64
N ASN A 49 3.67 -4.51 -14.47
CA ASN A 49 4.34 -3.46 -15.26
C ASN A 49 4.97 -2.32 -14.43
N SER A 50 5.23 -2.53 -13.14
CA SER A 50 5.92 -1.57 -12.28
C SER A 50 7.35 -2.03 -11.96
N LEU A 51 8.28 -1.08 -11.96
CA LEU A 51 9.65 -1.28 -11.45
C LEU A 51 9.81 -0.80 -10.00
N ILE A 52 8.73 -0.29 -9.39
CA ILE A 52 8.72 0.23 -8.03
C ILE A 52 8.47 -0.92 -7.05
N PRO A 53 9.44 -1.28 -6.20
CA PRO A 53 9.26 -2.34 -5.22
C PRO A 53 8.37 -1.90 -4.06
N VAL A 54 7.56 -2.83 -3.56
CA VAL A 54 6.76 -2.70 -2.34
C VAL A 54 7.28 -3.67 -1.30
N PHE A 55 7.82 -3.16 -0.20
CA PHE A 55 8.36 -3.93 0.92
C PHE A 55 7.33 -4.11 2.04
N CYS A 56 7.30 -5.32 2.62
CA CYS A 56 6.41 -5.74 3.69
C CYS A 56 7.24 -6.29 4.87
N PRO A 57 8.00 -5.45 5.60
CA PRO A 57 8.85 -5.91 6.69
C PRO A 57 8.03 -6.48 7.87
N THR A 58 8.64 -7.36 8.65
CA THR A 58 8.09 -7.77 9.95
C THR A 58 8.21 -6.64 10.97
N ARG A 59 7.63 -6.81 12.17
CA ARG A 59 7.71 -5.80 13.23
C ARG A 59 9.13 -5.58 13.73
N GLU A 60 9.93 -6.64 13.79
CA GLU A 60 11.33 -6.61 14.21
C GLU A 60 12.18 -5.90 13.14
N GLN A 61 11.99 -6.24 11.87
CA GLN A 61 12.70 -5.61 10.75
C GLN A 61 12.35 -4.13 10.62
N PHE A 62 11.09 -3.76 10.85
CA PHE A 62 10.61 -2.36 10.79
C PHE A 62 11.09 -1.51 11.99
N GLY A 63 11.56 -2.14 13.07
CA GLY A 63 11.97 -1.44 14.29
C GLY A 63 13.27 -0.65 14.13
N ASP A 64 14.14 -1.04 13.20
CA ASP A 64 15.38 -0.35 12.86
C ASP A 64 15.29 0.23 11.44
N PHE A 65 14.99 1.53 11.36
CA PHE A 65 14.79 2.22 10.10
C PHE A 65 16.06 2.23 9.24
N GLU A 66 17.22 2.49 9.85
CA GLU A 66 18.48 2.61 9.11
C GLU A 66 18.90 1.24 8.54
N ALA A 67 18.83 0.18 9.36
CA ALA A 67 19.12 -1.17 8.89
C ALA A 67 18.17 -1.64 7.79
N LEU A 68 16.87 -1.32 7.92
CA LEU A 68 15.88 -1.64 6.89
C LEU A 68 16.18 -0.90 5.58
N VAL A 69 16.43 0.41 5.63
CA VAL A 69 16.72 1.23 4.44
C VAL A 69 17.99 0.73 3.74
N ALA A 70 19.08 0.51 4.49
CA ALA A 70 20.33 0.01 3.93
C ALA A 70 20.16 -1.35 3.22
N ALA A 71 19.31 -2.24 3.77
CA ALA A 71 19.05 -3.53 3.16
C ALA A 71 18.24 -3.43 1.85
N ILE A 72 17.23 -2.55 1.80
CA ILE A 72 16.33 -2.44 0.64
C ILE A 72 16.82 -1.49 -0.46
N GLU A 73 17.76 -0.59 -0.14
CA GLU A 73 18.25 0.47 -1.03
C GLU A 73 18.71 -0.04 -2.41
N PRO A 74 19.51 -1.12 -2.54
CA PRO A 74 19.96 -1.60 -3.85
C PRO A 74 18.81 -1.93 -4.81
N LEU A 75 17.68 -2.42 -4.29
CA LEU A 75 16.49 -2.70 -5.08
C LEU A 75 15.64 -1.44 -5.31
N ALA A 76 15.51 -0.59 -4.30
CA ALA A 76 14.74 0.66 -4.39
C ALA A 76 15.34 1.67 -5.39
N LEU A 77 16.68 1.76 -5.48
CA LEU A 77 17.38 2.64 -6.41
C LEU A 77 17.04 2.36 -7.88
N ARG A 78 16.73 1.11 -8.23
CA ARG A 78 16.33 0.73 -9.59
C ARG A 78 15.01 1.35 -10.02
N GLY A 79 14.09 1.55 -9.07
CA GLY A 79 12.79 2.18 -9.31
C GLY A 79 12.78 3.69 -9.07
N GLY A 80 13.84 4.25 -8.46
CA GLY A 80 13.93 5.66 -8.03
C GLY A 80 13.05 6.02 -6.82
N VAL A 81 12.10 5.15 -6.49
CA VAL A 81 11.23 5.23 -5.31
C VAL A 81 10.84 3.81 -4.90
N CYS A 82 10.49 3.62 -3.63
CA CYS A 82 9.88 2.39 -3.14
C CYS A 82 8.72 2.69 -2.19
N LYS A 83 7.90 1.68 -1.92
CA LYS A 83 6.85 1.73 -0.90
C LYS A 83 7.18 0.76 0.22
N ILE A 84 7.05 1.20 1.47
CA ILE A 84 7.11 0.32 2.64
C ILE A 84 5.71 0.29 3.24
N ILE A 85 5.12 -0.91 3.33
CA ILE A 85 3.87 -1.12 4.06
C ILE A 85 4.24 -1.45 5.51
N PRO A 86 3.94 -0.59 6.49
CA PRO A 86 4.30 -0.89 7.86
C PRO A 86 3.53 -2.13 8.37
N PRO A 87 4.11 -2.89 9.31
CA PRO A 87 3.49 -4.05 9.92
C PRO A 87 2.12 -3.71 10.51
N ARG A 88 1.13 -4.60 10.33
CA ARG A 88 -0.25 -4.35 10.82
C ARG A 88 -0.31 -4.03 12.31
N ALA A 89 0.45 -4.77 13.14
CA ALA A 89 0.52 -4.54 14.57
C ALA A 89 1.06 -3.13 14.92
N TRP A 90 2.01 -2.61 14.12
CA TRP A 90 2.51 -1.25 14.30
C TRP A 90 1.44 -0.20 13.97
N ARG A 91 0.72 -0.39 12.85
CA ARG A 91 -0.37 0.51 12.46
C ARG A 91 -1.47 0.56 13.52
N THR A 92 -1.91 -0.60 14.01
CA THR A 92 -2.96 -0.68 15.05
C THR A 92 -2.53 0.00 16.35
N GLU A 93 -1.27 -0.14 16.77
CA GLU A 93 -0.76 0.55 17.96
C GLU A 93 -0.69 2.07 17.76
N LEU A 94 -0.30 2.54 16.56
CA LEU A 94 -0.33 3.97 16.22
C LEU A 94 -1.76 4.52 16.30
N GLU A 95 -2.72 3.86 15.65
CA GLU A 95 -4.13 4.28 15.61
C GLU A 95 -4.73 4.39 17.02
N ARG A 96 -4.45 3.40 17.88
CA ARG A 96 -4.86 3.40 19.28
C ARG A 96 -4.28 4.59 20.06
N ARG A 97 -3.01 4.95 19.81
CA ARG A 97 -2.35 6.09 20.46
C ARG A 97 -2.83 7.44 19.93
N SER A 98 -3.20 7.53 18.65
CA SER A 98 -3.62 8.78 18.02
C SER A 98 -5.07 9.18 18.32
N GLN A 99 -5.89 8.26 18.85
CA GLN A 99 -7.25 8.54 19.27
C GLN A 99 -7.25 9.62 20.37
N GLY A 100 -7.67 10.84 20.02
CA GLY A 100 -7.79 11.97 20.94
C GLY A 100 -6.55 12.88 21.06
N VAL A 101 -5.52 12.69 20.22
CA VAL A 101 -4.29 13.53 20.25
C VAL A 101 -4.32 14.66 19.21
N LEU A 102 -5.17 14.54 18.18
CA LEU A 102 -5.31 15.60 17.18
C LEU A 102 -6.29 16.65 17.67
N ASN A 103 -5.80 17.58 18.49
CA ASN A 103 -6.51 18.79 18.84
C ASN A 103 -6.38 19.79 17.68
N GLU A 104 -7.50 20.32 17.17
CA GLU A 104 -7.49 21.33 16.09
C GLU A 104 -6.74 22.61 16.52
N ASP A 105 -6.66 22.88 17.82
CA ASP A 105 -5.87 23.97 18.41
C ASP A 105 -4.35 23.76 18.29
N GLU A 106 -3.86 22.51 18.29
CA GLU A 106 -2.43 22.17 18.12
C GLU A 106 -2.01 22.09 16.65
N PHE A 107 -2.97 21.77 15.77
CA PHE A 107 -2.79 21.71 14.32
C PHE A 107 -3.69 22.75 13.62
N PRO A 108 -3.41 24.05 13.81
CA PRO A 108 -4.19 25.08 13.15
C PRO A 108 -4.07 24.93 11.64
N ILE A 109 -5.15 25.28 10.93
CA ILE A 109 -5.17 25.30 9.46
C ILE A 109 -4.05 26.26 9.00
N MET A 110 -2.96 25.68 8.49
CA MET A 110 -1.88 26.44 7.85
C MET A 110 -2.42 27.11 6.59
N LYS A 111 -1.78 28.21 6.15
CA LYS A 111 -2.13 28.90 4.89
C LYS A 111 -2.15 27.89 3.73
N PRO A 112 -3.34 27.55 3.18
CA PRO A 112 -3.42 26.59 2.10
C PRO A 112 -2.64 27.12 0.88
N ILE A 113 -1.88 26.25 0.22
CA ILE A 113 -1.13 26.59 -0.98
C ILE A 113 -2.05 26.43 -2.18
N VAL A 114 -2.25 27.50 -2.94
CA VAL A 114 -2.92 27.41 -4.24
C VAL A 114 -1.88 27.07 -5.29
N GLN A 115 -2.04 25.93 -5.96
CA GLN A 115 -1.12 25.46 -6.99
C GLN A 115 -1.67 25.79 -8.38
N HIS A 116 -1.01 26.68 -9.09
CA HIS A 116 -1.33 26.96 -10.48
C HIS A 116 -0.42 26.16 -11.40
N PHE A 117 -1.02 25.52 -12.40
CA PHE A 117 -0.33 24.74 -13.42
C PHE A 117 -0.50 25.41 -14.78
N ASN A 118 0.61 25.73 -15.43
CA ASN A 118 0.62 26.28 -16.79
C ASN A 118 1.39 25.35 -17.72
N GLY A 119 0.76 24.90 -18.80
CA GLY A 119 1.35 24.00 -19.77
C GLY A 119 0.34 23.04 -20.39
N SER A 120 0.83 22.14 -21.22
CA SER A 120 0.03 21.14 -21.94
C SER A 120 0.90 19.98 -22.44
N SER A 121 0.26 18.92 -22.93
CA SER A 121 0.95 17.78 -23.57
C SER A 121 2.05 17.14 -22.73
N GLY A 122 1.88 17.11 -21.40
CA GLY A 122 2.83 16.50 -20.47
C GLY A 122 3.95 17.43 -19.97
N ILE A 123 3.98 18.70 -20.38
CA ILE A 123 4.93 19.70 -19.91
C ILE A 123 4.17 20.77 -19.13
N PHE A 124 4.48 20.92 -17.84
CA PHE A 124 3.80 21.87 -16.96
C PHE A 124 4.81 22.61 -16.08
N HIS A 125 4.53 23.88 -15.84
CA HIS A 125 5.16 24.70 -14.82
C HIS A 125 4.17 24.89 -13.66
N GLN A 126 4.64 24.66 -12.44
CA GLN A 126 3.84 24.76 -11.23
C GLN A 126 4.36 25.93 -10.39
N TYR A 127 3.46 26.80 -9.95
CA TYR A 127 3.76 27.88 -8.99
C TYR A 127 2.78 27.86 -7.81
N ASN A 128 3.25 28.31 -6.65
CA ASN A 128 2.51 28.35 -5.39
C ASN A 128 2.07 29.78 -5.09
N VAL A 129 0.83 29.97 -4.64
CA VAL A 129 0.27 31.24 -4.14
C VAL A 129 -0.26 31.03 -2.72
#